data_AF-A0A8T2URA6-F1
#
_entry.id   AF-A0A8T2URA6-F1
#
_cell.length_a   1.000
_cell.length_b   1.000
_cell.length_c   1.000
_cell.angle_alpha   90.00
_cell.angle_beta   90.00
_cell.angle_gamma   90.00
#
_symmetry.space_group_name_H-M   'P 1'
#
loop_
_entity.id
_entity.type
_entity.pdbx_description
1 polymer ?
#
loop_
_entity_poly.entity_id
_entity_poly.type
_entity_poly.pdbx_seq_one_letter_code
_entity_poly.pdbx_strand_id
1 'polypeptide(L)'
;MMSCKCTYAPNSSHTTCSNPLPPLVKVSSAFSRDRSFNRRHVVVAGVSIFWANVGTVAVAAASMSASMLSGSNSARKASLFVKRGMQLLVQGNVEASLTMFENALLSDPRQKPYLWQRGLSLYYANRFAEGAVQFREDVAVNPNDTEESIWCFICEARVQGVENARKQFLEGNAEDAKSAILAACRTPYGLRSGDYMASLAKVHCKCRGWEL
;
A
#
# COMPACT_ATOMS: atom_id res chain seq x y z
N MET A 1 17.53 -19.20 43.79
CA MET A 1 18.58 -19.10 42.75
C MET A 1 17.90 -19.40 41.42
N MET A 2 17.84 -18.58 40.37
CA MET A 2 18.43 -17.29 40.00
C MET A 2 17.32 -16.39 39.42
N SER A 3 17.33 -15.10 39.75
CA SER A 3 16.58 -14.05 39.04
C SER A 3 17.47 -13.44 37.96
N CYS A 4 17.07 -13.52 36.69
CA CYS A 4 17.69 -12.74 35.61
C CYS A 4 17.04 -11.36 35.55
N LYS A 5 17.72 -10.36 36.13
CA LYS A 5 17.44 -8.94 35.88
C LYS A 5 18.21 -8.52 34.63
N CYS A 6 17.53 -8.35 33.49
CA CYS A 6 18.09 -7.59 32.38
C CYS A 6 18.02 -6.10 32.72
N THR A 7 19.13 -5.56 33.19
CA THR A 7 19.35 -4.12 33.35
C THR A 7 20.00 -3.60 32.08
N TYR A 8 19.35 -2.67 31.39
CA TYR A 8 19.89 -1.96 30.24
C TYR A 8 20.64 -0.72 30.77
N ALA A 9 21.95 -0.67 30.58
CA ALA A 9 22.78 0.49 30.88
C ALA A 9 23.33 1.08 29.56
N PRO A 10 23.31 2.42 29.37
CA PRO A 10 23.82 3.05 28.16
C PRO A 10 25.26 3.54 28.33
N ASN A 11 26.14 3.34 27.33
CA ASN A 11 26.96 4.40 26.71
C ASN A 11 28.17 3.92 25.90
N SER A 12 28.54 4.81 24.96
CA SER A 12 29.78 4.95 24.19
C SER A 12 29.86 4.09 22.91
N SER A 13 30.21 4.61 21.73
CA SER A 13 31.02 5.79 21.40
C SER A 13 30.62 6.36 20.02
N HIS A 14 30.60 7.68 19.95
CA HIS A 14 30.41 8.46 18.73
C HIS A 14 31.62 8.31 17.80
N THR A 15 31.38 7.95 16.54
CA THR A 15 32.30 8.30 15.44
C THR A 15 31.45 8.94 14.34
N THR A 16 31.50 10.26 14.28
CA THR A 16 30.81 11.08 13.27
C THR A 16 31.62 11.06 11.98
N CYS A 17 31.05 10.52 10.90
CA CYS A 17 31.55 10.76 9.54
C CYS A 17 30.56 11.69 8.84
N SER A 18 30.93 12.97 8.79
CA SER A 18 30.16 14.07 8.23
C SER A 18 30.47 14.21 6.74
N ASN A 19 29.50 13.88 5.88
CA ASN A 19 29.42 14.41 4.52
C ASN A 19 28.06 15.12 4.36
N PRO A 20 28.02 16.38 3.88
CA PRO A 20 26.79 17.15 3.79
C PRO A 20 25.90 16.64 2.65
N LEU A 21 24.61 16.42 2.97
CA LEU A 21 23.55 16.13 2.00
C LEU A 21 23.18 17.41 1.21
N PRO A 22 22.81 17.29 -0.08
CA PRO A 22 22.31 18.42 -0.86
C PRO A 22 20.96 18.93 -0.33
N PRO A 23 20.62 20.22 -0.54
CA PRO A 23 19.46 20.85 0.07
C PRO A 23 18.14 20.30 -0.46
N LEU A 24 17.20 20.08 0.46
CA LEU A 24 15.82 19.66 0.18
C LEU A 24 15.09 20.74 -0.63
N VAL A 25 14.62 20.38 -1.83
CA VAL A 25 13.72 21.21 -2.62
C VAL A 25 12.37 21.28 -1.91
N LYS A 26 11.99 22.46 -1.42
CA LYS A 26 10.67 22.73 -0.87
C LYS A 26 9.63 22.66 -2.00
N VAL A 27 8.83 21.60 -2.04
CA VAL A 27 7.60 21.58 -2.83
C VAL A 27 6.54 22.36 -2.04
N SER A 28 6.19 23.56 -2.50
CA SER A 28 5.19 24.40 -1.84
C SER A 28 3.80 23.79 -1.99
N SER A 29 3.13 23.55 -0.86
CA SER A 29 1.72 23.21 -0.79
C SER A 29 0.86 24.43 -1.12
N ALA A 30 0.31 24.48 -2.33
CA ALA A 30 -0.78 25.38 -2.67
C ALA A 30 -1.67 24.73 -3.74
N PHE A 31 -2.61 23.90 -3.31
CA PHE A 31 -3.78 23.57 -4.12
C PHE A 31 -5.03 23.74 -3.27
N SER A 32 -5.48 24.99 -3.19
CA SER A 32 -6.76 25.37 -2.63
C SER A 32 -7.87 24.75 -3.47
N ARG A 33 -8.77 24.00 -2.81
CA ARG A 33 -10.02 23.50 -3.38
C ARG A 33 -10.93 24.70 -3.63
N ASP A 34 -11.26 24.99 -4.89
CA ASP A 34 -12.48 25.72 -5.23
C ASP A 34 -13.46 24.76 -5.91
N ARG A 35 -14.61 24.62 -5.27
CA ARG A 35 -15.71 23.75 -5.67
C ARG A 35 -16.90 24.67 -5.92
N SER A 36 -17.06 25.15 -7.15
CA SER A 36 -18.23 25.93 -7.56
C SER A 36 -18.52 25.76 -9.06
N PHE A 37 -19.00 24.57 -9.46
CA PHE A 37 -19.57 24.40 -10.80
C PHE A 37 -21.07 24.71 -10.77
N ASN A 38 -21.40 25.89 -11.29
CA ASN A 38 -22.72 26.48 -11.34
C ASN A 38 -23.59 25.75 -12.39
N ARG A 39 -24.70 25.16 -11.97
CA ARG A 39 -25.71 24.52 -12.83
C ARG A 39 -26.58 25.62 -13.45
N ARG A 40 -26.51 25.83 -14.77
CA ARG A 40 -27.52 26.62 -15.49
C ARG A 40 -28.46 25.70 -16.26
N HIS A 41 -29.74 25.86 -15.94
CA HIS A 41 -30.89 25.29 -16.61
C HIS A 41 -30.97 25.80 -18.05
N VAL A 42 -31.27 24.90 -18.99
CA VAL A 42 -31.78 25.27 -20.33
C VAL A 42 -33.16 24.67 -20.47
N VAL A 43 -34.09 25.55 -20.86
CA VAL A 43 -35.53 25.34 -20.98
C VAL A 43 -35.88 24.62 -22.29
N VAL A 44 -36.94 23.81 -22.20
CA VAL A 44 -37.58 22.99 -23.22
C VAL A 44 -38.35 23.82 -24.24
N ALA A 45 -38.20 23.48 -25.53
CA ALA A 45 -39.19 23.61 -26.59
C ALA A 45 -38.77 22.59 -27.68
N GLY A 46 -39.54 21.61 -28.15
CA GLY A 46 -40.97 21.45 -28.27
C GLY A 46 -41.34 21.50 -29.74
N VAL A 47 -41.33 20.37 -30.47
CA VAL A 47 -42.18 20.08 -31.65
C VAL A 47 -42.31 18.55 -31.80
N SER A 48 -43.56 18.09 -31.97
CA SER A 48 -43.98 16.70 -32.09
C SER A 48 -44.27 16.30 -33.56
N ILE A 49 -44.44 14.99 -33.76
CA ILE A 49 -45.29 14.28 -34.76
C ILE A 49 -44.57 13.65 -35.98
N PHE A 50 -44.37 12.32 -35.84
CA PHE A 50 -44.94 11.21 -36.64
C PHE A 50 -44.56 11.06 -38.12
N TRP A 51 -44.00 9.90 -38.50
CA TRP A 51 -44.38 9.06 -39.67
C TRP A 51 -43.89 7.62 -39.46
N ALA A 52 -44.55 6.68 -40.13
CA ALA A 52 -44.75 5.28 -39.73
C ALA A 52 -43.71 4.24 -40.20
N ASN A 53 -43.70 3.11 -39.48
CA ASN A 53 -43.29 1.73 -39.80
C ASN A 53 -42.65 1.42 -41.17
N VAL A 54 -41.41 0.89 -41.18
CA VAL A 54 -41.04 -0.38 -41.85
C VAL A 54 -39.88 -1.02 -41.05
N GLY A 55 -40.00 -2.32 -40.80
CA GLY A 55 -39.12 -3.09 -39.93
C GLY A 55 -37.64 -2.97 -40.24
N THR A 56 -36.86 -2.67 -39.20
CA THR A 56 -35.45 -3.00 -39.13
C THR A 56 -35.26 -3.76 -37.83
N VAL A 57 -34.80 -5.01 -37.94
CA VAL A 57 -34.38 -5.82 -36.80
C VAL A 57 -33.32 -5.03 -36.05
N ALA A 58 -33.67 -4.53 -34.87
CA ALA A 58 -32.70 -3.92 -33.96
C ALA A 58 -31.77 -5.03 -33.48
N VAL A 59 -30.62 -5.18 -34.13
CA VAL A 59 -29.46 -5.82 -33.52
C VAL A 59 -28.93 -4.85 -32.46
N ALA A 60 -29.60 -4.78 -31.32
CA ALA A 60 -29.06 -4.18 -30.12
C ALA A 60 -28.08 -5.19 -29.50
N ALA A 61 -26.93 -5.37 -30.13
CA ALA A 61 -25.85 -6.19 -29.59
C ALA A 61 -24.51 -5.51 -29.80
N ALA A 62 -23.90 -5.14 -28.67
CA ALA A 62 -22.49 -4.88 -28.45
C ALA A 62 -21.86 -3.64 -29.11
N SER A 63 -22.27 -2.45 -28.67
CA SER A 63 -21.29 -1.38 -28.46
C SER A 63 -20.55 -1.60 -27.13
N MET A 64 -19.84 -2.74 -27.00
CA MET A 64 -18.73 -2.82 -26.05
C MET A 64 -17.72 -1.78 -26.54
N SER A 65 -17.76 -0.60 -25.93
CA SER A 65 -16.88 0.52 -26.27
C SER A 65 -15.44 -0.01 -26.35
N ALA A 66 -14.75 0.26 -27.46
CA ALA A 66 -13.38 -0.20 -27.69
C ALA A 66 -12.43 0.13 -26.51
N SER A 67 -12.75 1.16 -25.73
CA SER A 67 -12.12 1.53 -24.47
C SER A 67 -12.22 0.46 -23.37
N MET A 68 -13.36 -0.21 -23.22
CA MET A 68 -13.53 -1.31 -22.24
C MET A 68 -12.73 -2.55 -22.63
N LEU A 69 -12.73 -2.90 -23.92
CA LEU A 69 -11.93 -4.01 -24.45
C LEU A 69 -10.43 -3.72 -24.32
N SER A 70 -9.99 -2.51 -24.67
CA SER A 70 -8.59 -2.07 -24.53
C SER A 70 -8.15 -2.03 -23.07
N GLY A 71 -8.97 -1.48 -22.16
CA GLY A 71 -8.70 -1.46 -20.72
C GLY A 71 -8.67 -2.85 -20.07
N SER A 72 -9.45 -3.80 -20.58
CA SER A 72 -9.40 -5.19 -20.13
C SER A 72 -8.13 -5.91 -20.60
N ASN A 73 -7.65 -5.59 -21.79
CA ASN A 73 -6.43 -6.17 -22.34
C ASN A 73 -5.17 -5.61 -21.64
N SER A 74 -5.17 -4.31 -21.33
CA SER A 74 -4.08 -3.67 -20.60
C SER A 74 -3.93 -4.24 -19.18
N ALA A 75 -5.05 -4.37 -18.46
CA ALA A 75 -5.08 -4.98 -17.14
C ALA A 75 -4.60 -6.44 -17.17
N ARG A 76 -5.09 -7.25 -18.13
CA ARG A 76 -4.66 -8.65 -18.29
C ARG A 76 -3.15 -8.76 -18.57
N LYS A 77 -2.62 -7.91 -19.45
CA LYS A 77 -1.19 -7.86 -19.77
C LYS A 77 -0.36 -7.50 -18.54
N ALA A 78 -0.76 -6.47 -17.80
CA ALA A 78 -0.10 -6.07 -16.57
C ALA A 78 -0.12 -7.21 -15.52
N SER A 79 -1.24 -7.92 -15.35
CA SER A 79 -1.30 -9.08 -14.44
C SER A 79 -0.34 -10.21 -14.83
N LEU A 80 -0.07 -10.43 -16.12
CA LEU A 80 0.93 -11.41 -16.56
C LEU A 80 2.35 -10.98 -16.17
N PHE A 81 2.66 -9.70 -16.31
CA PHE A 81 3.94 -9.14 -15.87
C PHE A 81 4.09 -9.25 -14.34
N VAL A 82 3.08 -8.92 -13.55
CA VAL A 82 3.11 -9.10 -12.08
C VAL A 82 3.38 -10.56 -11.69
N LYS A 83 2.65 -11.51 -12.30
CA LYS A 83 2.87 -12.95 -12.06
C LYS A 83 4.30 -13.38 -12.37
N ARG A 84 4.86 -12.91 -13.50
CA ARG A 84 6.23 -13.23 -13.89
C ARG A 84 7.27 -12.57 -12.96
N GLY A 85 7.04 -11.31 -12.57
CA GLY A 85 7.89 -10.59 -11.62
C GLY A 85 7.98 -11.29 -10.28
N MET A 86 6.86 -11.83 -9.79
CA MET A 86 6.84 -12.62 -8.56
C MET A 86 7.61 -13.93 -8.66
N GLN A 87 7.48 -14.67 -9.77
CA GLN A 87 8.26 -15.89 -9.98
C GLN A 87 9.77 -15.61 -9.97
N LEU A 88 10.20 -14.51 -10.58
CA LEU A 88 11.60 -14.11 -10.63
C LEU A 88 12.11 -13.67 -9.24
N LEU A 89 11.29 -12.97 -8.45
CA LEU A 89 11.65 -12.60 -7.08
C LEU A 89 11.88 -13.85 -6.21
N VAL A 90 10.98 -14.84 -6.28
CA VAL A 90 11.12 -16.11 -5.55
C VAL A 90 12.39 -16.87 -5.95
N GLN A 91 12.83 -16.73 -7.19
CA GLN A 91 14.09 -17.30 -7.70
C GLN A 91 15.33 -16.50 -7.28
N GLY A 92 15.17 -15.39 -6.56
CA GLY A 92 16.26 -14.48 -6.19
C GLY A 92 16.74 -13.58 -7.33
N ASN A 93 16.09 -13.61 -8.50
CA ASN A 93 16.42 -12.73 -9.62
C ASN A 93 15.70 -11.38 -9.47
N VAL A 94 16.23 -10.57 -8.54
CA VAL A 94 15.63 -9.31 -8.10
C VAL A 94 15.53 -8.28 -9.23
N GLU A 95 16.58 -8.11 -10.03
CA GLU A 95 16.59 -7.11 -11.12
C GLU A 95 15.62 -7.48 -12.26
N ALA A 96 15.55 -8.76 -12.64
CA ALA A 96 14.57 -9.20 -13.62
C ALA A 96 13.14 -9.09 -13.09
N SER A 97 12.95 -9.31 -11.78
CA SER A 97 11.65 -9.09 -11.12
C SER A 97 11.21 -7.62 -11.23
N LEU A 98 12.11 -6.66 -10.92
CA LEU A 98 11.83 -5.23 -11.08
C LEU A 98 11.47 -4.87 -12.51
N THR A 99 12.20 -5.40 -13.49
CA THR A 99 11.89 -5.17 -14.92
C THR A 99 10.47 -5.61 -15.26
N MET A 100 10.02 -6.75 -14.74
CA MET A 100 8.63 -7.19 -14.95
C MET A 100 7.63 -6.26 -14.27
N PHE A 101 7.90 -5.79 -13.06
CA PHE A 101 7.02 -4.86 -12.38
C PHE A 101 6.92 -3.51 -13.10
N GLU A 102 8.02 -2.97 -13.63
CA GLU A 102 7.97 -1.76 -14.45
C GLU A 102 7.14 -1.97 -15.74
N ASN A 103 7.28 -3.12 -16.40
CA ASN A 103 6.44 -3.47 -17.55
C ASN A 103 4.95 -3.59 -17.18
N ALA A 104 4.64 -4.02 -15.96
CA ALA A 104 3.27 -4.02 -15.45
C ALA A 104 2.73 -2.59 -15.31
N LEU A 105 3.52 -1.67 -14.74
CA LEU A 105 3.15 -0.26 -14.60
C LEU A 105 3.01 0.46 -15.95
N LEU A 106 3.87 0.15 -16.92
CA LEU A 106 3.74 0.65 -18.29
C LEU A 106 2.47 0.15 -18.98
N SER A 107 2.03 -1.07 -18.65
CA SER A 107 0.83 -1.67 -19.22
C SER A 107 -0.44 -1.13 -18.56
N ASP A 108 -0.44 -0.98 -17.24
CA ASP A 108 -1.56 -0.42 -16.48
C ASP A 108 -1.06 0.36 -15.24
N PRO A 109 -0.91 1.70 -15.36
CA PRO A 109 -0.42 2.54 -14.26
C PRO A 109 -1.30 2.52 -13.01
N ARG A 110 -2.57 2.14 -13.15
CA ARG A 110 -3.52 2.06 -12.01
C ARG A 110 -3.15 0.97 -11.02
N GLN A 111 -2.28 0.03 -11.39
CA GLN A 111 -1.81 -1.03 -10.50
C GLN A 111 -0.79 -0.56 -9.48
N LYS A 112 -0.19 0.63 -9.65
CA LYS A 112 0.90 1.10 -8.79
C LYS A 112 0.57 1.04 -7.30
N PRO A 113 -0.60 1.51 -6.81
CA PRO A 113 -0.95 1.43 -5.40
C PRO A 113 -1.21 0.00 -4.88
N TYR A 114 -1.24 -1.01 -5.74
CA TYR A 114 -1.54 -2.40 -5.36
C TYR A 114 -0.35 -3.34 -5.61
N LEU A 115 0.83 -2.78 -5.86
CA LEU A 115 2.01 -3.51 -6.31
C LEU A 115 3.08 -3.58 -5.21
N TRP A 116 2.69 -3.98 -4.00
CA TRP A 116 3.60 -4.18 -2.86
C TRP A 116 4.80 -5.11 -3.18
N GLN A 117 4.62 -6.07 -4.09
CA GLN A 117 5.68 -6.99 -4.49
C GLN A 117 6.86 -6.27 -5.15
N ARG A 118 6.60 -5.17 -5.86
CA ARG A 118 7.64 -4.29 -6.39
C ARG A 118 8.44 -3.65 -5.26
N GLY A 119 7.78 -3.27 -4.16
CA GLY A 119 8.42 -2.75 -2.96
C GLY A 119 9.43 -3.73 -2.37
N LEU A 120 9.09 -5.02 -2.33
CA LEU A 120 10.02 -6.07 -1.87
C LEU A 120 11.23 -6.20 -2.80
N SER A 121 11.02 -6.22 -4.11
CA SER A 121 12.15 -6.27 -5.06
C SER A 121 13.04 -5.03 -4.95
N LEU A 122 12.47 -3.83 -4.73
CA LEU A 122 13.23 -2.61 -4.49
C LEU A 122 14.06 -2.71 -3.21
N TYR A 123 13.50 -3.26 -2.14
CA TYR A 123 14.23 -3.49 -0.90
C TYR A 123 15.45 -4.40 -1.11
N TYR A 124 15.27 -5.55 -1.75
CA TYR A 124 16.36 -6.49 -2.02
C TYR A 124 17.38 -5.96 -3.05
N ALA A 125 17.00 -5.02 -3.90
CA ALA A 125 17.90 -4.27 -4.79
C ALA A 125 18.64 -3.12 -4.07
N ASN A 126 18.47 -2.95 -2.76
CA ASN A 126 18.97 -1.82 -1.97
C ASN A 126 18.43 -0.44 -2.43
N ARG A 127 17.32 -0.40 -3.17
CA ARG A 127 16.64 0.82 -3.64
C ARG A 127 15.60 1.29 -2.61
N PHE A 128 16.07 1.52 -1.38
CA PHE A 128 15.21 1.72 -0.21
C PHE A 128 14.29 2.95 -0.31
N ALA A 129 14.78 4.07 -0.85
CA ALA A 129 13.99 5.29 -0.98
C ALA A 129 12.76 5.06 -1.89
N GLU A 130 12.94 4.33 -2.98
CA GLU A 130 11.85 3.98 -3.89
C GLU A 130 10.93 2.92 -3.29
N GLY A 131 11.48 1.96 -2.54
CA GLY A 131 10.70 0.98 -1.78
C GLY A 131 9.77 1.65 -0.78
N ALA A 132 10.28 2.60 0.01
CA ALA A 132 9.47 3.37 0.95
C ALA A 132 8.34 4.15 0.27
N VAL A 133 8.59 4.74 -0.92
CA VAL A 133 7.52 5.38 -1.69
C VAL A 133 6.47 4.37 -2.13
N GLN A 134 6.90 3.22 -2.67
CA GLN A 134 5.99 2.17 -3.12
C GLN A 134 5.09 1.64 -2.00
N PHE A 135 5.65 1.39 -0.81
CA PHE A 135 4.87 0.92 0.33
C PHE A 135 3.93 1.99 0.89
N ARG A 136 4.30 3.28 0.88
CA ARG A 136 3.36 4.36 1.25
C ARG A 136 2.15 4.44 0.33
N GLU A 137 2.35 4.24 -0.96
CA GLU A 137 1.25 4.19 -1.93
C GLU A 137 0.32 3.00 -1.68
N ASP A 138 0.88 1.86 -1.25
CA ASP A 138 0.10 0.65 -0.90
C ASP A 138 -0.70 0.81 0.39
N VAL A 139 -0.05 1.26 1.46
CA VAL A 139 -0.71 1.56 2.75
C VAL A 139 -1.82 2.61 2.59
N ALA A 140 -1.68 3.57 1.67
CA ALA A 140 -2.72 4.58 1.43
C ALA A 140 -4.02 3.98 0.88
N VAL A 141 -3.98 2.85 0.18
CA VAL A 141 -5.18 2.16 -0.33
C VAL A 141 -5.59 0.96 0.52
N ASN A 142 -4.67 0.42 1.32
CA ASN A 142 -4.91 -0.67 2.27
C ASN A 142 -4.35 -0.36 3.67
N PRO A 143 -4.95 0.61 4.40
CA PRO A 143 -4.38 1.10 5.66
C PRO A 143 -4.43 0.10 6.82
N ASN A 144 -5.19 -0.99 6.67
CA ASN A 144 -5.29 -2.04 7.69
C ASN A 144 -4.22 -3.12 7.54
N ASP A 145 -3.42 -3.09 6.48
CA ASP A 145 -2.32 -4.03 6.32
C ASP A 145 -1.07 -3.55 7.05
N THR A 146 -0.75 -4.29 8.10
CA THR A 146 0.40 -3.99 8.93
C THR A 146 1.71 -4.37 8.26
N GLU A 147 1.70 -5.28 7.28
CA GLU A 147 2.93 -5.78 6.67
C GLU A 147 3.61 -4.70 5.82
N GLU A 148 2.89 -4.04 4.91
CA GLU A 148 3.44 -3.00 4.04
C GLU A 148 3.88 -1.77 4.83
N SER A 149 3.17 -1.47 5.91
CA SER A 149 3.59 -0.47 6.88
C SER A 149 4.97 -0.80 7.46
N ILE A 150 5.17 -2.03 7.96
CA ILE A 150 6.47 -2.48 8.49
C ILE A 150 7.55 -2.42 7.41
N TRP A 151 7.27 -2.83 6.17
CA TRP A 151 8.23 -2.74 5.08
C TRP A 151 8.60 -1.29 4.73
N CYS A 152 7.64 -0.36 4.78
CA CYS A 152 7.89 1.07 4.64
C CYS A 152 8.88 1.55 5.71
N PHE A 153 8.63 1.22 6.98
CA PHE A 153 9.53 1.55 8.08
C PHE A 153 10.94 1.03 7.87
N ILE A 154 11.07 -0.25 7.49
CA ILE A 154 12.38 -0.87 7.30
C ILE A 154 13.13 -0.17 6.15
N CYS A 155 12.44 0.18 5.06
CA CYS A 155 13.03 0.97 3.97
C CYS A 155 13.51 2.35 4.47
N GLU A 156 12.65 3.08 5.17
CA GLU A 156 12.99 4.40 5.72
C GLU A 156 14.15 4.32 6.72
N ALA A 157 14.18 3.30 7.58
CA ALA A 157 15.28 3.10 8.51
C ALA A 157 16.63 2.92 7.78
N ARG A 158 16.63 2.29 6.59
CA ARG A 158 17.82 2.16 5.74
C ARG A 158 18.22 3.47 5.06
N VAL A 159 17.29 4.40 4.86
CA VAL A 159 17.55 5.71 4.22
C VAL A 159 17.99 6.77 5.23
N GLN A 160 17.25 6.92 6.32
CA GLN A 160 17.38 8.05 7.27
C GLN A 160 17.73 7.62 8.69
N GLY A 161 17.91 6.32 8.95
CA GLY A 161 18.17 5.76 10.27
C GLY A 161 16.91 5.44 11.05
N VAL A 162 17.02 4.46 11.96
CA VAL A 162 15.89 3.90 12.74
C VAL A 162 15.16 4.97 13.55
N GLU A 163 15.88 5.89 14.20
CA GLU A 163 15.27 6.92 15.05
C GLU A 163 14.46 7.94 14.25
N ASN A 164 14.93 8.32 13.06
CA ASN A 164 14.18 9.23 12.18
C ASN A 164 13.00 8.51 11.52
N ALA A 165 13.20 7.27 11.08
CA ALA A 165 12.12 6.44 10.57
C ALA A 165 11.03 6.23 11.63
N ARG A 166 11.38 6.01 12.90
CA ARG A 166 10.40 5.85 13.99
C ARG A 166 9.51 7.08 14.17
N LYS A 167 10.05 8.29 13.96
CA LYS A 167 9.28 9.54 14.06
C LYS A 167 8.28 9.71 12.91
N GLN A 168 8.57 9.13 11.74
CA GLN A 168 7.73 9.18 10.55
C GLN A 168 6.80 7.97 10.42
N PHE A 169 7.19 6.86 11.03
CA PHE A 169 6.48 5.59 10.97
C PHE A 169 5.23 5.65 11.82
N LEU A 170 4.14 5.93 11.11
CA LEU A 170 2.74 5.84 11.50
C LEU A 170 2.47 6.20 12.97
N GLU A 171 1.95 7.41 13.16
CA GLU A 171 1.08 7.70 14.29
C GLU A 171 -0.15 6.77 14.21
N GLY A 172 -0.06 5.63 14.90
CA GLY A 172 -1.20 4.77 15.19
C GLY A 172 -1.68 5.04 16.61
N ASN A 173 -2.99 4.98 16.83
CA ASN A 173 -3.51 5.06 18.19
C ASN A 173 -3.18 3.75 18.93
N ALA A 174 -2.23 3.82 19.85
CA ALA A 174 -1.79 2.68 20.65
C ALA A 174 -2.94 2.02 21.44
N GLU A 175 -3.94 2.81 21.86
CA GLU A 175 -5.12 2.27 22.55
C GLU A 175 -6.06 1.54 21.59
N ASP A 176 -6.20 2.00 20.33
CA ASP A 176 -7.00 1.28 19.34
C ASP A 176 -6.34 -0.06 18.96
N ALA A 177 -5.00 -0.06 18.80
CA ALA A 177 -4.24 -1.28 18.57
C ALA A 177 -4.37 -2.27 19.74
N LYS A 178 -4.25 -1.78 20.97
CA LYS A 178 -4.49 -2.58 22.18
C LYS A 178 -5.91 -3.13 22.22
N SER A 179 -6.92 -2.30 21.96
CA SER A 179 -8.33 -2.71 21.94
C SER A 179 -8.57 -3.82 20.91
N ALA A 180 -8.02 -3.68 19.70
CA ALA A 180 -8.13 -4.68 18.65
C ALA A 180 -7.45 -6.00 19.02
N ILE A 181 -6.25 -5.97 19.60
CA ILE A 181 -5.53 -7.17 20.03
C ILE A 181 -6.32 -7.88 21.15
N LEU A 182 -6.80 -7.14 22.15
CA LEU A 182 -7.62 -7.71 23.23
C LEU A 182 -8.91 -8.33 22.70
N ALA A 183 -9.61 -7.62 21.80
CA ALA A 183 -10.81 -8.14 21.16
C ALA A 183 -10.53 -9.43 20.37
N ALA A 184 -9.45 -9.47 19.58
CA ALA A 184 -9.03 -10.64 18.82
C ALA A 184 -8.74 -11.85 19.73
N CYS A 185 -8.01 -11.64 20.83
CA CYS A 185 -7.71 -12.70 21.80
C CYS A 185 -8.96 -13.27 22.50
N ARG A 186 -10.01 -12.46 22.67
CA ARG A 186 -11.28 -12.86 23.30
C ARG A 186 -12.24 -13.58 22.36
N THR A 187 -11.99 -13.58 21.06
CA THR A 187 -12.84 -14.32 20.11
C THR A 187 -12.76 -15.83 20.36
N PRO A 188 -13.80 -16.62 20.00
CA PRO A 188 -13.73 -18.07 20.05
C PRO A 188 -12.55 -18.67 19.28
N TYR A 189 -12.16 -18.02 18.17
CA TYR A 189 -10.97 -18.37 17.41
C TYR A 189 -9.71 -18.14 18.25
N GLY A 190 -9.48 -16.93 18.76
CA GLY A 190 -8.29 -16.61 19.56
C GLY A 190 -8.14 -17.43 20.84
N LEU A 191 -9.26 -17.87 21.44
CA LEU A 191 -9.25 -18.74 22.61
C LEU A 191 -8.85 -20.19 22.29
N ARG A 192 -9.17 -20.70 21.09
CA ARG A 192 -9.13 -22.14 20.78
C ARG A 192 -8.25 -22.57 19.63
N SER A 193 -7.86 -21.66 18.74
CA SER A 193 -7.22 -22.01 17.47
C SER A 193 -5.90 -22.74 17.66
N GLY A 194 -5.15 -22.40 18.73
CA GLY A 194 -3.80 -22.91 18.96
C GLY A 194 -2.81 -22.46 17.88
N ASP A 195 -3.20 -21.55 16.99
CA ASP A 195 -2.35 -21.06 15.92
C ASP A 195 -1.30 -20.08 16.47
N TYR A 196 -0.24 -19.91 15.68
CA TYR A 196 0.89 -19.09 16.04
C TYR A 196 0.50 -17.62 16.31
N MET A 197 -0.42 -17.04 15.53
CA MET A 197 -0.81 -15.63 15.66
C MET A 197 -1.64 -15.39 16.92
N ALA A 198 -2.60 -16.27 17.21
CA ALA A 198 -3.37 -16.19 18.45
C ALA A 198 -2.48 -16.32 19.69
N SER A 199 -1.48 -17.20 19.65
CA SER A 199 -0.51 -17.38 20.72
C SER A 199 0.40 -16.15 20.89
N LEU A 200 0.88 -15.58 19.78
CA LEU A 200 1.72 -14.40 19.76
C LEU A 200 0.98 -13.17 20.32
N ALA A 201 -0.30 -13.00 19.97
CA ALA A 201 -1.13 -11.92 20.49
C ALA A 201 -1.27 -12.00 22.02
N LYS A 202 -1.47 -13.19 22.59
CA LYS A 202 -1.51 -13.40 24.06
C LYS A 202 -0.17 -13.09 24.73
N VAL A 203 0.94 -13.50 24.11
CA VAL A 203 2.29 -13.15 24.58
C VAL A 203 2.49 -11.64 24.57
N HIS A 204 2.03 -10.95 23.51
CA HIS A 204 2.09 -9.50 23.43
C HIS A 204 1.34 -8.84 24.59
N CYS A 205 0.10 -9.26 24.87
CA CYS A 205 -0.68 -8.78 26.01
C CYS A 205 0.08 -8.99 27.32
N LYS A 206 0.65 -10.18 27.55
CA LYS A 206 1.43 -10.49 28.75
C LYS A 206 2.67 -9.61 28.91
N CYS A 207 3.44 -9.41 27.84
CA CYS A 207 4.64 -8.55 27.86
C CYS A 207 4.30 -7.08 28.12
N ARG A 208 3.10 -6.64 27.73
CA ARG A 208 2.60 -5.27 27.94
C ARG A 208 1.83 -5.10 29.26
N GLY A 209 1.56 -6.18 29.99
CA GLY A 209 0.73 -6.15 31.20
C GLY A 209 -0.75 -5.87 30.92
N TRP A 210 -1.25 -6.24 29.73
CA TRP A 210 -2.67 -6.08 29.37
C TRP A 210 -3.49 -7.30 29.83
N GLU A 211 -4.62 -7.05 30.48
CA GLU A 211 -5.54 -8.09 30.92
C GLU A 211 -6.38 -8.64 29.76
N LEU A 212 -6.31 -9.97 29.58
CA LEU A 212 -7.08 -10.72 28.58
C LEU A 212 -8.46 -11.06 29.11
#